data_AF-A0A1H2HE12-F1
#
_entry.id   AF-A0A1H2HE12-F1
#
_cell.length_a   1.000
_cell.length_b   1.000
_cell.length_c   1.000
_cell.angle_alpha   90.00
_cell.angle_beta   90.00
_cell.angle_gamma   90.00
#
_symmetry.space_group_name_H-M   'P 1'
#
loop_
_entity.id
_entity.type
_entity.pdbx_description
1 polymer ?
#
loop_
_entity_poly.entity_id
_entity_poly.type
_entity_poly.pdbx_seq_one_letter_code
_entity_poly.pdbx_strand_id
1 'polypeptide(L)' 'MGFGGISIWQLLIILAIVVMVFGTKRLKNLGADVGEAIKGFRKSMNDGEQGQKPSVDDKGQTINGEARKVEDPLKKD' A
#
# COMPACT_ATOMS: atom_id res chain seq x y z
N MET A 1 3.09 17.30 33.83
CA MET A 1 3.03 15.82 33.73
C MET A 1 2.65 15.44 32.30
N GLY A 2 3.54 15.70 31.35
CA GLY A 2 3.34 15.33 29.94
C GLY A 2 3.93 13.95 29.65
N PHE A 3 3.58 13.38 28.51
CA PHE A 3 4.08 12.13 27.92
C PHE A 3 5.61 12.05 27.70
N GLY A 4 6.42 12.87 28.38
CA GLY A 4 7.89 12.91 28.26
C GLY A 4 8.64 11.77 28.97
N GLY A 5 7.91 10.81 29.56
CA GLY A 5 8.49 9.61 30.18
C GLY A 5 8.30 8.33 29.35
N ILE A 6 7.51 8.38 28.26
CA ILE A 6 7.33 7.23 27.38
C ILE A 6 8.46 7.25 26.35
N SER A 7 9.54 6.55 26.68
CA SER A 7 10.63 6.28 25.77
C SER A 7 10.13 5.43 24.60
N ILE A 8 10.60 5.76 23.40
CA ILE A 8 10.34 4.98 22.16
C ILE A 8 10.67 3.49 22.37
N TRP A 9 11.68 3.20 23.21
CA TRP A 9 12.05 1.84 23.57
C TRP A 9 10.95 1.07 24.32
N GLN A 10 10.17 1.75 25.17
CA GLN A 10 9.07 1.13 25.89
C GLN A 10 7.88 0.87 24.95
N LEU A 11 7.60 1.78 24.01
CA LEU A 11 6.58 1.57 22.99
C LEU A 11 6.89 0.36 22.09
N LEU A 12 8.15 0.15 21.72
CA LEU A 12 8.55 -1.03 20.94
C LEU A 12 8.34 -2.34 21.71
N ILE A 13 8.65 -2.36 23.01
CA ILE A 13 8.43 -3.55 23.86
C ILE A 13 6.92 -3.84 23.98
N ILE A 14 6.11 -2.81 24.20
CA ILE A 14 4.65 -2.96 24.27
C ILE A 14 4.10 -3.45 22.93
N LEU A 15 4.56 -2.88 21.81
CA LEU A 15 4.18 -3.29 20.47
C LEU A 15 4.52 -4.76 20.22
N ALA A 16 5.71 -5.21 20.63
CA ALA A 16 6.13 -6.61 20.50
C ALA A 16 5.20 -7.56 21.27
N ILE A 17 4.81 -7.20 22.49
CA ILE A 17 3.86 -7.99 23.31
C ILE A 17 2.49 -8.05 22.61
N VAL A 18 1.97 -6.92 22.13
CA VAL A 18 0.70 -6.88 21.40
C VAL A 18 0.76 -7.77 20.15
N VAL A 19 1.82 -7.68 19.36
CA VAL A 19 2.02 -8.53 18.18
C VAL A 19 2.07 -10.00 18.57
N MET A 20 2.69 -10.35 19.70
CA MET A 20 2.80 -11.74 20.16
C MET A 20 1.47 -12.31 20.66
N VAL A 21 0.64 -11.49 21.33
CA VAL A 21 -0.70 -11.89 21.81
C VAL A 21 -1.69 -12.03 20.65
N PHE A 22 -1.73 -11.06 19.75
CA PHE A 22 -2.69 -11.07 18.64
C PHE A 22 -2.20 -11.89 17.43
N GLY A 23 -0.89 -12.11 17.32
CA GLY A 23 -0.24 -12.74 16.18
C GLY A 23 -0.16 -11.82 14.95
N THR A 24 0.90 -11.98 14.16
CA THR A 24 1.13 -11.16 12.95
C THR A 24 0.06 -11.35 11.88
N LYS A 25 -0.58 -12.52 11.78
CA LYS A 25 -1.65 -12.79 10.80
C LYS A 25 -2.90 -11.94 11.04
N ARG A 26 -3.34 -11.82 12.29
CA ARG A 26 -4.53 -11.00 12.64
C ARG A 26 -4.22 -9.52 12.48
N LEU A 27 -3.04 -9.10 12.92
CA LEU A 27 -2.59 -7.71 12.79
C LEU A 27 -2.39 -7.30 11.33
N LYS A 28 -1.92 -8.20 10.45
CA LYS A 28 -1.81 -7.93 9.01
C LYS A 28 -3.17 -7.77 8.34
N ASN A 29 -4.12 -8.67 8.62
CA ASN A 29 -5.45 -8.60 7.99
C ASN A 29 -6.20 -7.34 8.45
N LEU A 30 -6.27 -7.10 9.76
CA LEU A 30 -6.91 -5.90 10.32
C LEU A 30 -6.15 -4.61 9.96
N GLY A 31 -4.82 -4.67 9.93
CA GLY A 31 -3.97 -3.54 9.56
C GLY A 31 -4.05 -3.18 8.08
N ALA A 32 -4.31 -4.16 7.20
CA ALA A 32 -4.54 -3.89 5.78
C ALA A 32 -5.87 -3.15 5.58
N ASP A 33 -6.95 -3.62 6.21
CA ASP A 33 -8.28 -3.00 6.09
C ASP A 33 -8.30 -1.57 6.68
N VAL A 34 -7.72 -1.39 7.86
CA VAL A 34 -7.58 -0.07 8.50
C VAL A 34 -6.58 0.81 7.75
N GLY A 35 -5.50 0.23 7.22
CA GLY A 35 -4.50 0.92 6.44
C GLY A 35 -5.04 1.46 5.12
N GLU A 36 -5.91 0.72 4.44
CA GLU A 36 -6.58 1.17 3.22
C GLU A 36 -7.48 2.38 3.48
N ALA A 37 -8.24 2.36 4.59
CA ALA A 37 -9.07 3.49 5.01
C ALA A 37 -8.24 4.74 5.36
N ILE A 38 -7.15 4.57 6.11
CA ILE A 38 -6.24 5.68 6.47
C ILE A 38 -5.48 6.21 5.25
N LYS A 39 -5.12 5.35 4.28
CA LYS A 39 -4.47 5.75 3.03
C LYS A 39 -5.37 6.66 2.21
N GLY A 40 -6.66 6.33 2.10
CA GLY A 40 -7.66 7.19 1.46
C GLY A 40 -7.79 8.55 2.16
N PHE A 41 -7.89 8.54 3.49
CA PHE A 41 -7.96 9.77 4.29
C PHE A 41 -6.73 10.66 4.10
N ARG A 42 -5.51 10.09 4.17
CA ARG A 42 -4.26 10.84 3.96
C ARG A 42 -4.17 11.39 2.54
N LYS A 43 -4.62 10.61 1.54
CA LYS A 43 -4.62 11.03 0.13
C LYS A 43 -5.54 12.23 -0.09
N SER A 44 -6.78 12.18 0.40
CA SER A 44 -7.71 13.30 0.32
C SER A 44 -7.24 14.55 1.07
N MET A 45 -6.57 14.36 2.22
CA MET A 45 -6.00 15.47 2.98
C MET A 45 -4.81 16.13 2.23
N ASN A 46 -3.99 15.34 1.51
CA ASN A 46 -2.85 15.86 0.73
C ASN A 46 -3.28 16.44 -0.63
N ASP A 47 -4.32 15.91 -1.28
CA ASP A 47 -4.86 16.45 -2.55
C ASP A 47 -5.46 17.85 -2.37
N GLY A 48 -5.84 18.22 -1.14
CA GLY A 48 -6.24 19.58 -0.79
C GLY A 48 -5.08 20.60 -0.74
N GLU A 49 -3.83 20.14 -0.61
CA GLU A 49 -2.65 21.00 -0.50
C GLU A 49 -1.77 21.00 -1.76
N GLN A 50 -1.82 19.95 -2.60
CA GLN A 50 -1.10 19.88 -3.86
C GLN A 50 -2.01 19.35 -4.97
N GLY A 51 -2.33 20.24 -5.92
CA GLY A 51 -3.12 19.89 -7.10
C GLY A 51 -2.55 18.67 -7.83
N GLN A 52 -3.39 17.63 -7.89
CA GLN A 52 -3.45 16.57 -8.89
C GLN A 52 -2.12 15.85 -9.21
N LYS A 53 -1.89 14.72 -8.51
CA LYS A 53 -1.12 13.60 -9.07
C LYS A 53 -1.96 12.32 -9.01
N PRO A 54 -2.24 11.65 -10.14
CA PRO A 54 -2.98 10.41 -10.14
C PRO A 54 -2.12 9.35 -9.43
N SER A 55 -2.49 8.96 -8.20
CA SER A 55 -1.86 7.82 -7.56
C SER A 55 -2.37 6.55 -8.23
N VAL A 56 -1.49 5.91 -9.00
CA VAL A 56 -1.66 4.58 -9.58
C VAL A 56 -2.01 3.59 -8.47
N ASP A 57 -3.15 2.91 -8.63
CA ASP A 57 -3.54 1.80 -7.78
C ASP A 57 -2.76 0.57 -8.22
N ASP A 58 -1.77 0.18 -7.42
CA ASP A 58 -1.08 -1.10 -7.53
C ASP A 58 -2.00 -2.20 -6.97
N LYS A 59 -3.08 -2.51 -7.69
CA LYS A 59 -3.78 -3.81 -7.59
C LYS A 59 -3.53 -4.55 -8.88
N GLY A 60 -2.67 -5.56 -8.78
CA GLY A 60 -2.15 -6.33 -9.89
C GLY A 60 -3.21 -6.83 -10.86
N GLN A 61 -3.08 -6.39 -12.11
CA GLN A 61 -3.42 -7.16 -13.30
C GLN A 61 -2.32 -6.90 -14.34
N THR A 62 -1.24 -7.69 -14.30
CA THR A 62 -0.29 -7.74 -15.41
C THR A 62 -0.90 -8.59 -16.52
N ILE A 63 -1.39 -7.98 -17.60
CA ILE A 63 -1.74 -8.68 -18.84
C ILE A 63 -0.43 -8.89 -19.60
N ASN A 64 0.06 -10.13 -19.64
CA ASN A 64 1.28 -10.50 -20.36
C ASN A 64 0.94 -10.62 -21.86
N GLY A 65 1.11 -9.52 -22.60
CA GLY A 65 0.91 -9.50 -24.05
C GLY A 65 2.19 -9.92 -24.78
N GLU A 66 2.28 -11.18 -25.20
CA GLU A 66 3.26 -11.57 -26.22
C GLU A 66 2.87 -10.94 -27.57
N ALA A 67 3.74 -10.08 -28.10
CA ALA A 67 3.59 -9.53 -29.44
C ALA A 67 3.88 -10.62 -30.47
N ARG A 68 2.84 -11.22 -31.06
CA ARG A 68 3.01 -11.95 -32.34
C ARG A 68 3.28 -10.92 -33.43
N LYS A 69 4.52 -10.92 -33.93
CA LYS A 69 4.88 -10.24 -35.18
C LYS A 69 4.04 -10.89 -36.30
N VAL A 70 2.98 -10.21 -36.72
CA VAL A 70 2.28 -10.54 -37.95
C VAL A 70 3.24 -10.11 -39.05
N GLU A 71 3.92 -11.08 -39.65
CA GLU A 71 4.73 -10.82 -40.84
C GLU A 71 3.75 -10.59 -41.99
N ASP A 72 3.61 -9.33 -42.38
CA ASP A 72 2.78 -8.95 -43.52
C ASP A 72 3.24 -9.73 -44.77
N PRO A 73 2.32 -10.38 -45.50
CA PRO A 73 2.67 -11.04 -46.75
C PRO A 73 3.09 -9.96 -47.74
N LEU A 74 4.37 -9.94 -48.08
CA LEU A 74 4.90 -9.20 -49.23
C LEU A 74 4.05 -9.57 -50.45
N LYS A 75 3.20 -8.61 -50.82
CA LYS A 75 2.27 -8.72 -51.93
C LYS A 75 3.07 -8.92 -53.20
N LYS A 76 2.75 -10.04 -53.80
CA LYS A 76 3.12 -10.56 -55.11
C LYS A 76 2.54 -9.66 -56.21
N ASP A 77 3.27 -9.63 -57.34
CA ASP A 77 2.95 -9.09 -58.67
C ASP A 77 3.17 -7.58 -58.91
#